data_AF-A0A847LQD0-F1
#
_entry.id   AF-A0A847LQD0-F1
#
_cell.length_a   1.000
_cell.length_b   1.000
_cell.length_c   1.000
_cell.angle_alpha   90.00
_cell.angle_beta   90.00
_cell.angle_gamma   90.00
#
_symmetry.space_group_name_H-M   'P 1'
#
loop_
_entity.id
_entity.type
_entity.pdbx_description
1 polymer ?
#
loop_
_entity_poly.entity_id
_entity_poly.type
_entity_poly.pdbx_seq_one_letter_code
_entity_poly.pdbx_strand_id
1 'polypeptide(L)'
;MINGIIELSHTLAHEIMKPRIDVVSIDINDPIEQIVNKVIECGHSRIPAYDESIDNIVGILYAKDLLKYFFSEDKQAINIKKILRPCFFIPETKKVSDLLREFKERKVHIALIVDEYGGFSGIVCLEDILEEIVGEILDEYDHEENLIEKLSDNTYRVSAKISIYDLISELKLNLPEEIPDTLGGFIMENIGDIPKKDDSFKYENYEFKIESMNGYKIDKVLLTINENIDE
;
A
#
# COMPACT_ATOMS: atom_id res chain seq x y z
N MET A 1 1.31 -8.31 -16.35
CA MET A 1 0.67 -9.64 -16.23
C MET A 1 1.65 -10.82 -16.25
N ILE A 2 2.31 -11.20 -17.36
CA ILE A 2 3.21 -12.39 -17.35
C ILE A 2 4.37 -12.21 -16.36
N ASN A 3 4.97 -11.01 -16.29
CA ASN A 3 6.04 -10.71 -15.34
C ASN A 3 5.56 -10.77 -13.87
N GLY A 4 4.41 -10.17 -13.53
CA GLY A 4 3.84 -10.25 -12.18
C GLY A 4 3.55 -11.69 -11.71
N ILE A 5 3.15 -12.59 -12.61
CA ILE A 5 2.99 -14.02 -12.26
C ILE A 5 4.35 -14.68 -11.93
N ILE A 6 5.42 -14.27 -12.63
CA ILE A 6 6.78 -14.78 -12.37
C ILE A 6 7.30 -14.21 -11.05
N GLU A 7 7.09 -12.92 -10.79
CA GLU A 7 7.51 -12.24 -9.57
C GLU A 7 6.86 -12.84 -8.32
N LEU A 8 5.55 -13.15 -8.38
CA LEU A 8 4.83 -13.86 -7.30
C LEU A 8 5.47 -15.17 -6.82
N SER A 9 6.28 -15.83 -7.66
CA SER A 9 6.98 -17.06 -7.30
C SER A 9 8.19 -16.84 -6.39
N HIS A 10 8.67 -15.60 -6.36
CA HIS A 10 9.80 -15.11 -5.57
C HIS A 10 9.36 -14.19 -4.43
N THR A 11 8.25 -13.45 -4.58
CA THR A 11 7.69 -12.57 -3.54
C THR A 11 7.27 -13.35 -2.29
N LEU A 12 7.62 -12.80 -1.14
CA LEU A 12 7.30 -13.29 0.20
C LEU A 12 6.14 -12.48 0.78
N ALA A 13 5.36 -13.11 1.67
CA ALA A 13 4.14 -12.52 2.21
C ALA A 13 4.40 -11.20 2.96
N HIS A 14 5.55 -11.06 3.64
CA HIS A 14 5.91 -9.83 4.34
C HIS A 14 6.21 -8.63 3.42
N GLU A 15 6.53 -8.87 2.15
CA GLU A 15 6.82 -7.79 1.19
C GLU A 15 5.54 -7.07 0.76
N ILE A 16 4.42 -7.78 0.75
CA ILE A 16 3.10 -7.27 0.33
C ILE A 16 2.11 -7.13 1.49
N MET A 17 2.57 -7.34 2.73
CA MET A 17 1.69 -7.28 3.88
C MET A 17 1.32 -5.87 4.27
N LYS A 18 0.13 -5.72 4.83
CA LYS A 18 -0.19 -4.55 5.64
C LYS A 18 0.40 -4.73 7.04
N PRO A 19 1.39 -3.92 7.46
CA PRO A 19 2.02 -4.07 8.77
C PRO A 19 1.03 -3.87 9.91
N ARG A 20 1.25 -4.53 11.05
CA ARG A 20 0.34 -4.48 12.22
C ARG A 20 -0.08 -3.08 12.65
N ILE A 21 0.80 -2.09 12.49
CA ILE A 21 0.57 -0.68 12.86
C ILE A 21 -0.51 -0.02 11.99
N ASP A 22 -0.68 -0.51 10.77
CA ASP A 22 -1.63 -0.01 9.78
C ASP A 22 -2.91 -0.87 9.71
N VAL A 23 -2.95 -1.97 10.48
CA VAL A 23 -4.11 -2.87 10.55
C VAL A 23 -5.14 -2.31 11.52
N VAL A 24 -6.32 -2.01 10.99
CA VAL A 24 -7.50 -1.76 11.83
C VAL A 24 -7.99 -3.10 12.40
N SER A 25 -8.00 -3.22 13.72
CA SER A 25 -8.49 -4.39 14.46
C SER A 25 -9.52 -4.00 15.52
N ILE A 26 -10.30 -4.96 16.04
CA ILE A 26 -11.31 -4.72 17.09
C ILE A 26 -10.99 -5.51 18.36
N ASP A 27 -11.23 -4.92 19.53
CA ASP A 27 -11.24 -5.67 20.78
C ASP A 27 -12.61 -6.35 20.92
N ILE A 28 -12.63 -7.65 21.20
CA ILE A 28 -13.88 -8.40 21.38
C ILE A 28 -14.60 -8.05 22.69
N ASN A 29 -13.93 -7.34 23.60
CA ASN A 29 -14.47 -6.86 24.87
C ASN A 29 -15.07 -5.45 24.76
N ASP A 30 -14.87 -4.76 23.64
CA ASP A 30 -15.49 -3.46 23.38
C ASP A 30 -17.03 -3.59 23.28
N PRO A 31 -17.79 -2.56 23.68
CA PRO A 31 -19.21 -2.51 23.44
C PRO A 31 -19.53 -2.66 21.94
N ILE A 32 -20.55 -3.46 21.62
CA ILE A 32 -20.96 -3.76 20.23
C ILE A 32 -21.19 -2.49 19.38
N GLU A 33 -21.70 -1.41 19.98
CA GLU A 33 -21.91 -0.13 19.30
C GLU A 33 -20.59 0.51 18.86
N GLN A 34 -19.53 0.42 19.69
CA GLN A 34 -18.20 0.92 19.34
C GLN A 34 -17.58 0.11 18.21
N ILE A 35 -17.72 -1.22 18.27
CA ILE A 35 -17.26 -2.12 17.20
C ILE A 35 -17.96 -1.78 15.88
N VAL A 36 -19.29 -1.63 15.89
CA VAL A 36 -20.08 -1.27 14.71
C VAL A 36 -19.63 0.08 14.13
N ASN A 37 -19.45 1.10 14.97
CA ASN A 37 -18.97 2.41 14.52
C ASN A 37 -17.59 2.30 13.87
N LYS A 38 -16.67 1.55 14.48
CA LYS A 38 -15.31 1.33 13.93
C LYS A 38 -15.34 0.61 12.58
N VAL A 39 -16.22 -0.39 12.42
CA VAL A 39 -16.42 -1.09 11.13
C VAL A 39 -16.95 -0.14 10.06
N ILE A 40 -17.91 0.73 10.40
CA ILE A 40 -18.47 1.70 9.46
C ILE A 40 -17.40 2.73 9.05
N GLU A 41 -16.63 3.24 10.01
CA GLU A 41 -15.61 4.26 9.77
C GLU A 41 -14.46 3.76 8.89
N CYS A 42 -13.95 2.54 9.14
CA CYS A 42 -12.87 1.99 8.33
C CYS A 42 -13.33 1.45 6.96
N GLY A 43 -14.61 1.11 6.80
CA GLY A 43 -15.17 0.61 5.54
C GLY A 43 -14.66 -0.78 5.12
N HIS A 44 -13.92 -1.49 5.97
CA HIS A 44 -13.33 -2.79 5.62
C HIS A 44 -14.33 -3.94 5.73
N SER A 45 -14.25 -4.88 4.77
CA SER A 45 -15.13 -6.06 4.73
C SER A 45 -14.77 -7.13 5.78
N ARG A 46 -13.49 -7.20 6.19
CA ARG A 46 -12.93 -8.21 7.09
C ARG A 46 -11.96 -7.52 8.04
N ILE A 47 -12.14 -7.75 9.34
CA ILE A 47 -11.41 -7.03 10.38
C ILE A 47 -10.92 -8.05 11.42
N PRO A 48 -9.61 -8.11 11.72
CA PRO A 48 -9.08 -8.93 12.80
C PRO A 48 -9.64 -8.53 14.17
N ALA A 49 -9.94 -9.53 14.98
CA ALA A 49 -10.49 -9.34 16.33
C ALA A 49 -9.56 -9.97 17.37
N TYR A 50 -9.19 -9.20 18.38
CA TYR A 50 -8.25 -9.62 19.42
C TYR A 50 -8.90 -9.68 20.81
N ASP A 51 -8.26 -10.40 21.73
CA ASP A 51 -8.63 -10.46 23.15
C ASP A 51 -7.45 -9.96 24.00
N GLU A 52 -7.68 -8.89 24.78
CA GLU A 52 -6.73 -8.23 25.70
C GLU A 52 -5.49 -7.58 25.05
N SER A 53 -4.88 -8.23 24.06
CA SER A 53 -3.69 -7.76 23.33
C SER A 53 -3.84 -8.00 21.84
N ILE A 54 -3.35 -7.06 21.03
CA ILE A 54 -3.35 -7.17 19.56
C ILE A 54 -2.54 -8.38 19.05
N ASP A 55 -1.59 -8.88 19.85
CA ASP A 55 -0.85 -10.11 19.53
C ASP A 55 -1.72 -11.37 19.67
N ASN A 56 -2.84 -11.28 20.37
CA ASN A 56 -3.77 -12.38 20.60
C ASN A 56 -5.00 -12.25 19.69
N ILE A 57 -4.81 -12.47 18.38
CA ILE A 57 -5.93 -12.48 17.43
C ILE A 57 -6.74 -13.78 17.58
N VAL A 58 -8.02 -13.63 17.94
CA VAL A 58 -8.93 -14.76 18.19
C VAL A 58 -9.89 -15.06 17.04
N GLY A 59 -9.98 -14.18 16.04
CA GLY A 59 -10.83 -14.41 14.88
C GLY A 59 -10.87 -13.24 13.90
N ILE A 60 -11.62 -13.44 12.82
CA ILE A 60 -11.94 -12.39 11.83
C ILE A 60 -13.43 -12.07 11.89
N LEU A 61 -13.75 -10.79 12.09
CA LEU A 61 -15.11 -10.28 11.93
C LEU A 61 -15.35 -9.93 10.47
N TYR A 62 -16.43 -10.46 9.91
CA TYR A 62 -16.92 -10.06 8.60
C TYR A 62 -17.97 -8.97 8.79
N ALA A 63 -17.81 -7.81 8.16
CA ALA A 63 -18.74 -6.69 8.33
C ALA A 63 -20.20 -7.07 8.03
N LYS A 64 -20.42 -7.90 7.01
CA LYS A 64 -21.76 -8.42 6.69
C LYS A 64 -22.40 -9.26 7.79
N ASP A 65 -21.60 -9.92 8.64
CA ASP A 65 -22.14 -10.74 9.73
C ASP A 65 -22.69 -9.86 10.87
N LEU A 66 -22.31 -8.57 10.92
CA LEU A 66 -22.97 -7.56 11.76
C LEU A 66 -24.37 -7.19 11.28
N LEU A 67 -24.79 -7.54 10.06
CA LEU A 67 -26.18 -7.27 9.64
C LEU A 67 -27.19 -7.98 10.54
N LYS A 68 -26.83 -9.14 11.10
CA LYS A 68 -27.62 -9.87 12.10
C LYS A 68 -27.89 -9.05 13.36
N TYR A 69 -27.04 -8.06 13.66
CA TYR A 69 -27.22 -7.11 14.76
C TYR A 69 -28.41 -6.19 14.58
N PHE A 70 -28.64 -5.73 13.35
CA PHE A 70 -29.72 -4.78 13.08
C PHE A 70 -31.10 -5.44 13.05
N PHE A 71 -31.16 -6.75 12.81
CA PHE A 71 -32.42 -7.52 12.78
C PHE A 71 -32.75 -8.23 14.10
N SER A 72 -31.90 -8.14 15.13
CA SER A 72 -32.16 -8.75 16.42
C SER A 72 -32.97 -7.81 17.32
N GLU A 73 -34.05 -8.33 17.95
CA GLU A 73 -34.83 -7.59 18.95
C GLU A 73 -34.03 -7.31 20.23
N ASP A 74 -33.01 -8.14 20.52
CA ASP A 74 -32.09 -7.96 21.65
C ASP A 74 -30.66 -7.75 21.14
N LYS A 75 -30.33 -6.49 20.88
CA LYS A 75 -29.00 -6.06 20.43
C LYS A 75 -27.90 -6.37 21.46
N GLN A 76 -28.22 -6.42 22.75
CA GLN A 76 -27.23 -6.69 23.81
C GLN A 76 -26.90 -8.18 23.95
N ALA A 77 -27.75 -9.07 23.42
CA ALA A 77 -27.49 -10.51 23.41
C ALA A 77 -26.45 -10.95 22.35
N ILE A 78 -25.98 -10.04 21.49
CA ILE A 78 -25.08 -10.40 20.40
C ILE A 78 -23.66 -10.53 20.92
N ASN A 79 -23.26 -11.79 21.05
CA ASN A 79 -21.91 -12.17 21.38
C ASN A 79 -21.05 -12.14 20.11
N ILE A 80 -20.17 -11.13 20.00
CA ILE A 80 -19.16 -10.99 18.94
C ILE A 80 -18.42 -12.32 18.72
N LYS A 81 -18.01 -13.00 19.80
CA LYS A 81 -17.24 -14.26 19.73
C LYS A 81 -17.96 -15.36 18.94
N LYS A 82 -19.30 -15.33 18.84
CA LYS A 82 -20.09 -16.32 18.07
C LYS A 82 -20.14 -16.04 16.57
N ILE A 83 -19.85 -14.81 16.14
CA ILE A 83 -19.88 -14.40 14.73
C ILE A 83 -18.48 -14.26 14.12
N LEU A 84 -17.43 -14.37 14.95
CA LEU A 84 -16.06 -14.45 14.47
C LEU A 84 -15.83 -15.72 13.66
N ARG A 85 -15.05 -15.58 12.59
CA ARG A 85 -14.61 -16.70 11.77
C ARG A 85 -13.18 -17.10 12.13
N PRO A 86 -12.81 -18.38 11.93
CA PRO A 86 -11.46 -18.85 12.19
C PRO A 86 -10.41 -18.06 11.41
N CYS A 87 -9.28 -17.80 12.08
CA CYS A 87 -8.11 -17.18 11.47
C CYS A 87 -7.35 -18.17 10.58
N PHE A 88 -6.76 -17.65 9.50
CA PHE A 88 -5.80 -18.37 8.68
C PHE A 88 -4.44 -17.73 8.87
N PHE A 89 -3.57 -18.39 9.64
CA PHE A 89 -2.24 -17.90 9.97
C PHE A 89 -1.17 -18.43 9.01
N ILE A 90 -0.21 -17.58 8.68
CA ILE A 90 0.94 -17.88 7.82
C ILE A 90 2.21 -17.24 8.39
N PRO A 91 3.41 -17.79 8.11
CA PRO A 91 4.66 -17.13 8.44
C PRO A 91 5.00 -16.00 7.44
N GLU A 92 5.82 -15.03 7.86
CA GLU A 92 6.35 -13.94 7.02
C GLU A 92 7.07 -14.41 5.75
N THR A 93 7.70 -15.58 5.86
CA THR A 93 8.50 -16.20 4.78
C THR A 93 7.67 -17.01 3.80
N LYS A 94 6.34 -17.01 3.92
CA LYS A 94 5.47 -17.73 2.98
C LYS A 94 5.52 -17.07 1.61
N LYS A 95 5.72 -17.86 0.56
CA LYS A 95 5.64 -17.38 -0.83
C LYS A 95 4.23 -16.97 -1.20
N VAL A 96 4.09 -15.85 -1.90
CA VAL A 96 2.78 -15.32 -2.30
C VAL A 96 2.07 -16.25 -3.29
N SER A 97 2.79 -16.86 -4.22
CA SER A 97 2.25 -17.89 -5.13
C SER A 97 1.61 -19.09 -4.39
N ASP A 98 2.20 -19.55 -3.29
CA ASP A 98 1.64 -20.60 -2.45
C ASP A 98 0.44 -20.09 -1.64
N LEU A 99 0.51 -18.85 -1.14
CA LEU A 99 -0.61 -18.21 -0.45
C LEU A 99 -1.84 -18.08 -1.35
N LEU A 100 -1.67 -17.68 -2.62
CA LEU A 100 -2.73 -17.61 -3.61
C LEU A 100 -3.43 -18.96 -3.83
N ARG A 101 -2.64 -20.05 -3.87
CA ARG A 101 -3.18 -21.42 -3.97
C ARG A 101 -4.01 -21.75 -2.73
N GLU A 102 -3.51 -21.47 -1.54
CA GLU A 102 -4.25 -21.73 -0.29
C GLU A 102 -5.52 -20.88 -0.16
N PHE A 103 -5.52 -19.63 -0.60
CA PHE A 103 -6.72 -18.80 -0.67
C PHE A 103 -7.81 -19.45 -1.55
N LYS A 104 -7.43 -19.96 -2.72
CA LYS A 104 -8.36 -20.67 -3.63
C LYS A 104 -8.89 -21.96 -3.01
N GLU A 105 -8.02 -22.77 -2.40
CA GLU A 105 -8.40 -24.05 -1.80
C GLU A 105 -9.30 -23.87 -0.57
N ARG A 106 -8.94 -22.95 0.32
CA ARG A 106 -9.65 -22.69 1.59
C ARG A 106 -10.87 -21.78 1.41
N LYS A 107 -10.99 -21.09 0.26
CA LYS A 107 -12.02 -20.07 -0.02
C LYS A 107 -12.00 -18.93 1.01
N VAL A 108 -10.80 -18.47 1.35
CA VAL A 108 -10.55 -17.32 2.24
C VAL A 108 -9.81 -16.23 1.48
N HIS A 109 -9.96 -14.99 1.94
CA HIS A 109 -9.46 -13.79 1.24
C HIS A 109 -8.54 -12.94 2.13
N ILE A 110 -8.23 -13.42 3.34
CA ILE A 110 -7.37 -12.73 4.29
C ILE A 110 -6.57 -13.80 5.05
N ALA A 111 -5.28 -13.55 5.23
CA ALA A 111 -4.40 -14.29 6.11
C ALA A 111 -3.79 -13.34 7.14
N LEU A 112 -3.48 -13.87 8.31
CA LEU A 112 -2.72 -13.17 9.34
C LEU A 112 -1.30 -13.68 9.34
N ILE A 113 -0.35 -12.75 9.38
CA ILE A 113 1.06 -13.04 9.37
C ILE A 113 1.57 -13.01 10.80
N VAL A 114 2.38 -14.02 11.13
CA VAL A 114 3.06 -14.13 12.42
C VAL A 114 4.57 -14.18 12.25
N ASP A 115 5.26 -13.58 13.19
CA ASP A 115 6.72 -13.62 13.33
C ASP A 115 7.19 -14.97 13.94
N GLU A 116 8.49 -15.15 14.08
CA GLU A 116 9.09 -16.38 14.63
C GLU A 116 8.79 -16.59 16.13
N TYR A 117 8.33 -15.55 16.83
CA TYR A 117 7.96 -15.58 18.24
C TYR A 117 6.44 -15.79 18.42
N GLY A 118 5.67 -15.87 17.32
CA GLY A 118 4.22 -16.01 17.32
C GLY A 118 3.47 -14.69 17.51
N GLY A 119 4.16 -13.56 17.43
CA GLY A 119 3.59 -12.23 17.46
C GLY A 119 2.87 -11.88 16.15
N PHE A 120 1.89 -10.98 16.23
CA PHE A 120 1.13 -10.56 15.05
C PHE A 120 1.89 -9.49 14.26
N SER A 121 2.33 -9.84 13.05
CA SER A 121 3.12 -8.95 12.18
C SER A 121 2.26 -8.11 11.24
N GLY A 122 1.09 -8.60 10.83
CA GLY A 122 0.25 -7.94 9.84
C GLY A 122 -0.75 -8.87 9.14
N ILE A 123 -1.36 -8.39 8.07
CA ILE A 123 -2.29 -9.17 7.24
C ILE A 123 -1.90 -9.11 5.77
N VAL A 124 -2.33 -10.11 5.00
CA VAL A 124 -2.35 -10.08 3.53
C VAL A 124 -3.74 -10.48 3.06
N CYS A 125 -4.26 -9.74 2.10
CA CYS A 125 -5.55 -9.97 1.47
C CYS A 125 -5.38 -10.55 0.06
N LEU A 126 -6.44 -11.14 -0.49
CA LEU A 126 -6.42 -11.65 -1.87
C LEU A 126 -6.21 -10.51 -2.87
N GLU A 127 -6.77 -9.35 -2.56
CA GLU A 127 -6.67 -8.12 -3.32
C GLU A 127 -5.20 -7.69 -3.50
N ASP A 128 -4.40 -7.69 -2.43
CA ASP A 128 -2.96 -7.37 -2.47
C ASP A 128 -2.19 -8.32 -3.41
N ILE A 129 -2.54 -9.62 -3.40
CA ILE A 129 -1.91 -10.61 -4.30
C ILE A 129 -2.31 -10.38 -5.77
N LEU A 130 -3.54 -9.94 -6.02
CA LEU A 130 -4.00 -9.66 -7.38
C LEU A 130 -3.34 -8.40 -7.92
N GLU A 131 -3.10 -7.40 -7.06
CA GLU A 131 -2.36 -6.18 -7.40
C GLU A 131 -0.95 -6.52 -7.91
N GLU A 132 -0.23 -7.44 -7.27
CA GLU A 132 1.09 -7.90 -7.77
C GLU A 132 1.05 -8.54 -9.17
N ILE A 133 -0.05 -9.22 -9.52
CA ILE A 133 -0.19 -9.86 -10.85
C ILE A 133 -0.49 -8.82 -11.93
N VAL A 134 -1.42 -7.94 -11.58
CA VAL A 134 -2.06 -7.06 -12.56
C VAL A 134 -1.29 -5.74 -12.67
N GLY A 135 -0.58 -5.33 -11.63
CA GLY A 135 -0.14 -3.95 -11.40
C GLY A 135 -1.31 -3.09 -10.92
N GLU A 136 -1.08 -1.79 -10.73
CA GLU A 136 -2.20 -0.84 -10.64
C GLU A 136 -3.06 -1.01 -11.91
N ILE A 137 -4.33 -1.41 -11.74
CA ILE A 137 -5.27 -1.49 -12.86
C ILE A 137 -5.57 -0.06 -13.26
N LEU A 138 -4.85 0.43 -14.27
CA LEU A 138 -5.20 1.65 -14.98
C LEU A 138 -6.50 1.35 -15.76
N ASP A 139 -7.62 1.89 -15.28
CA ASP A 139 -8.90 1.89 -15.99
C ASP A 139 -8.75 2.65 -17.33
N GLU A 140 -9.53 2.31 -18.36
CA GLU A 140 -9.60 3.10 -19.60
C GLU A 140 -10.16 4.52 -19.34
N TYR A 141 -10.76 4.71 -18.16
CA TYR A 141 -11.24 5.97 -17.61
C TYR A 141 -10.39 6.53 -16.47
N ASP A 142 -9.31 5.85 -16.08
CA ASP A 142 -8.27 6.49 -15.28
C ASP A 142 -7.62 7.48 -16.23
N HIS A 143 -8.07 8.73 -16.14
CA HIS A 143 -7.32 9.84 -16.68
C HIS A 143 -5.88 9.64 -16.22
N GLU A 144 -4.97 9.42 -17.16
CA GLU A 144 -3.53 9.48 -16.91
C GLU A 144 -3.31 10.63 -15.91
N GLU A 145 -2.95 10.31 -14.67
CA GLU A 145 -2.04 11.20 -13.99
C GLU A 145 -0.81 11.12 -14.88
N ASN A 146 -0.72 12.00 -15.87
CA ASN A 146 0.40 12.10 -16.78
C ASN A 146 1.64 12.13 -15.89
N LEU A 147 2.35 11.00 -15.80
CA LEU A 147 3.52 10.86 -14.95
C LEU A 147 4.57 11.89 -15.38
N ILE A 148 4.51 12.29 -16.66
CA ILE A 148 5.20 13.43 -17.25
C ILE A 148 4.20 14.26 -18.06
N GLU A 149 3.95 15.48 -17.62
CA GLU A 149 3.22 16.51 -18.37
C GLU A 149 4.23 17.55 -18.91
N LYS A 150 4.37 17.62 -20.24
CA LYS A 150 5.23 18.64 -20.87
C LYS A 150 4.55 20.02 -20.76
N LEU A 151 5.16 20.96 -20.05
CA LEU A 151 4.67 22.34 -19.91
C LEU A 151 5.29 23.30 -20.94
N SER A 152 6.54 23.06 -21.30
CA SER A 152 7.26 23.79 -22.36
C SER A 152 8.39 22.91 -22.92
N ASP A 153 9.17 23.42 -23.88
CA ASP A 153 10.22 22.65 -24.54
C ASP A 153 11.22 22.01 -23.57
N ASN A 154 11.52 22.70 -22.47
CA ASN A 154 12.53 22.31 -21.49
C ASN A 154 11.95 22.15 -20.08
N THR A 155 10.62 22.19 -19.91
CA THR A 155 10.00 22.10 -18.58
C THR A 155 8.87 21.10 -18.57
N TYR A 156 8.91 20.22 -17.58
CA TYR A 156 8.00 19.11 -17.39
C TYR A 156 7.47 19.14 -15.97
N ARG A 157 6.18 18.87 -15.78
CA ARG A 157 5.63 18.49 -14.48
C ARG A 157 5.65 16.98 -14.40
N VAL A 158 6.24 16.45 -13.36
CA VAL A 158 6.53 15.02 -13.22
C VAL A 158 5.96 14.53 -11.88
N SER A 159 5.27 13.38 -11.90
CA SER A 159 4.87 12.69 -10.68
C SER A 159 6.10 12.17 -9.96
N ALA A 160 6.23 12.45 -8.66
CA ALA A 160 7.36 11.96 -7.89
C ALA A 160 7.36 10.43 -7.69
N LYS A 161 6.25 9.76 -8.03
CA LYS A 161 6.14 8.29 -8.06
C LYS A 161 6.81 7.65 -9.26
N ILE A 162 7.12 8.41 -10.31
CA ILE A 162 7.74 7.85 -11.53
C ILE A 162 9.04 7.14 -11.17
N SER A 163 9.25 5.97 -11.76
CA SER A 163 10.54 5.29 -11.70
C SER A 163 11.61 6.18 -12.35
N ILE A 164 12.78 6.26 -11.73
CA ILE A 164 13.90 7.00 -12.34
C ILE A 164 14.28 6.39 -13.69
N TYR A 165 14.21 5.07 -13.82
CA TYR A 165 14.49 4.38 -15.07
C TYR A 165 13.54 4.82 -16.19
N ASP A 166 12.24 4.92 -15.88
CA ASP A 166 11.22 5.36 -16.84
C ASP A 166 11.40 6.84 -17.19
N LEU A 167 11.69 7.69 -16.20
CA LEU A 167 12.00 9.11 -16.41
C LEU A 167 13.21 9.30 -17.34
N ILE A 168 14.29 8.55 -17.12
CA ILE A 168 15.50 8.55 -17.96
C ILE A 168 15.15 8.11 -19.38
N SER A 169 14.40 7.02 -19.53
CA SER A 169 14.01 6.47 -20.83
C SER A 169 13.14 7.43 -21.63
N GLU A 170 12.13 8.04 -20.99
CA GLU A 170 11.16 8.92 -21.63
C GLU A 170 11.76 10.28 -22.02
N LEU A 171 12.53 10.89 -21.12
CA LEU A 171 13.12 12.22 -21.35
C LEU A 171 14.57 12.18 -21.85
N LYS A 172 15.16 10.98 -22.01
CA LYS A 172 16.55 10.76 -22.42
C LYS A 172 17.55 11.51 -21.54
N LEU A 173 17.33 11.42 -20.22
CA LEU A 173 18.19 12.07 -19.23
C LEU A 173 19.48 11.28 -19.01
N ASN A 174 20.54 11.95 -18.58
CA ASN A 174 21.80 11.34 -18.16
C ASN A 174 21.90 11.40 -16.64
N LEU A 175 21.15 10.56 -15.94
CA LEU A 175 21.26 10.40 -14.49
C LEU A 175 22.06 9.11 -14.17
N PRO A 176 22.79 9.03 -13.03
CA PRO A 176 23.57 7.85 -12.66
C PRO A 176 22.79 6.52 -12.64
N GLU A 177 23.46 5.38 -12.75
CA GLU A 177 22.80 4.05 -12.80
C GLU A 177 22.43 3.51 -11.40
N GLU A 178 23.06 4.01 -10.32
CA GLU A 178 22.79 3.62 -8.93
C GLU A 178 21.88 4.66 -8.24
N ILE A 179 20.63 4.80 -8.71
CA ILE A 179 19.66 5.76 -8.16
C ILE A 179 18.53 5.02 -7.43
N PRO A 180 17.92 5.64 -6.40
CA PRO A 180 16.64 5.18 -5.84
C PRO A 180 15.58 4.83 -6.87
N ASP A 181 14.66 3.95 -6.46
CA ASP A 181 13.61 3.41 -7.32
C ASP A 181 12.69 4.50 -7.92
N THR A 182 12.55 5.67 -7.29
CA THR A 182 11.61 6.73 -7.71
C THR A 182 12.23 8.14 -7.69
N LEU A 183 11.66 9.05 -8.48
CA LEU A 183 12.07 10.47 -8.52
C LEU A 183 12.00 11.15 -7.15
N GLY A 184 10.94 10.88 -6.38
CA GLY A 184 10.80 11.41 -5.03
C GLY A 184 11.93 10.94 -4.10
N GLY A 185 12.28 9.66 -4.17
CA GLY A 185 13.40 9.08 -3.42
C GLY A 185 14.72 9.72 -3.78
N PHE A 186 15.01 9.87 -5.09
CA PHE A 186 16.22 10.54 -5.58
C PHE A 186 16.36 11.96 -5.05
N ILE A 187 15.29 12.76 -5.10
CA ILE A 187 15.32 14.14 -4.61
C ILE A 187 15.56 14.19 -3.10
N MET A 188 14.86 13.36 -2.32
CA MET A 188 15.01 13.33 -0.86
C MET A 188 16.40 12.89 -0.43
N GLU A 189 17.00 11.89 -1.11
CA GLU A 189 18.36 11.43 -0.81
C GLU A 189 19.40 12.52 -1.07
N ASN A 190 19.27 13.24 -2.19
CA ASN A 190 20.20 14.31 -2.52
C ASN A 190 20.04 15.55 -1.63
N ILE A 191 18.82 15.88 -1.22
CA ILE A 191 18.56 16.99 -0.28
C ILE A 191 19.01 16.62 1.14
N GLY A 192 18.88 15.36 1.54
CA GLY A 192 19.23 14.85 2.88
C GLY A 192 18.25 15.28 3.99
N ASP A 193 17.10 15.84 3.63
CA ASP A 193 16.01 16.25 4.54
C ASP A 193 14.67 16.16 3.80
N ILE A 194 13.54 16.32 4.52
CA ILE A 194 12.21 16.37 3.93
C ILE A 194 12.00 17.76 3.30
N PRO A 195 11.88 17.86 1.97
CA PRO A 195 11.73 19.15 1.32
C PRO A 195 10.32 19.72 1.53
N LYS A 196 10.18 21.01 1.26
CA LYS A 196 8.92 21.73 1.26
C LYS A 196 8.54 22.12 -0.15
N LYS A 197 7.25 22.44 -0.32
CA LYS A 197 6.77 23.07 -1.54
C LYS A 197 7.63 24.31 -1.85
N ASP A 198 7.93 24.49 -3.13
CA ASP A 198 8.79 25.53 -3.70
C ASP A 198 10.30 25.39 -3.44
N ASP A 199 10.74 24.41 -2.65
CA ASP A 199 12.16 24.07 -2.60
C ASP A 199 12.65 23.58 -3.96
N SER A 200 13.91 23.86 -4.28
CA SER A 200 14.54 23.38 -5.51
C SER A 200 15.86 22.68 -5.24
N PHE A 201 16.12 21.71 -6.11
CA PHE A 201 17.30 20.88 -6.11
C PHE A 201 17.89 20.89 -7.53
N LYS A 202 19.22 20.99 -7.63
CA LYS A 202 19.94 20.97 -8.89
C LYS A 202 20.85 19.76 -8.94
N TYR A 203 20.77 19.03 -10.05
CA TYR A 203 21.65 17.92 -10.35
C TYR A 203 22.13 18.08 -11.79
N GLU A 204 23.42 18.35 -11.98
CA GLU A 204 24.01 18.67 -13.28
C GLU A 204 23.22 19.77 -14.02
N ASN A 205 22.69 19.46 -15.21
CA ASN A 205 21.91 20.38 -16.03
C ASN A 205 20.39 20.32 -15.74
N TYR A 206 19.97 19.59 -14.70
CA TYR A 206 18.57 19.42 -14.31
C TYR A 206 18.24 20.22 -13.05
N GLU A 207 17.15 20.97 -13.09
CA GLU A 207 16.58 21.64 -11.92
C GLU A 207 15.22 21.02 -11.57
N PHE A 208 15.10 20.52 -10.35
CA PHE A 208 13.90 19.91 -9.79
C PHE A 208 13.31 20.85 -8.76
N LYS A 209 12.11 21.35 -8.99
CA LYS A 209 11.38 22.21 -8.03
C LYS A 209 10.16 21.46 -7.50
N ILE A 210 9.99 21.42 -6.18
CA ILE A 210 8.84 20.78 -5.55
C ILE A 210 7.57 21.59 -5.82
N GLU A 211 6.63 21.01 -6.54
CA GLU A 211 5.35 21.65 -6.86
C GLU A 211 4.27 21.34 -5.81
N SER A 212 4.21 20.09 -5.34
CA SER A 212 3.30 19.63 -4.29
C SER A 212 3.92 18.54 -3.40
N MET A 213 3.43 18.49 -2.17
CA MET A 213 3.74 17.46 -1.18
C MET A 213 2.44 16.79 -0.72
N ASN A 214 2.46 15.48 -0.50
CA ASN A 214 1.41 14.73 0.17
C ASN A 214 1.95 14.19 1.51
N GLY A 215 1.67 14.91 2.60
CA GLY A 215 2.28 14.64 3.90
C GLY A 215 3.79 14.86 3.84
N TYR A 216 4.56 13.80 4.09
CA TYR A 216 6.03 13.79 4.01
C TYR A 216 6.58 13.29 2.67
N LYS A 217 5.70 12.95 1.71
CA LYS A 217 6.09 12.48 0.39
C LYS A 217 6.00 13.63 -0.62
N ILE A 218 6.97 13.70 -1.53
CA ILE A 218 6.85 14.55 -2.70
C ILE A 218 5.75 13.97 -3.60
N ASP A 219 4.89 14.83 -4.12
CA ASP A 219 3.76 14.43 -4.97
C ASP A 219 4.05 14.81 -6.43
N LYS A 220 4.32 16.09 -6.70
CA LYS A 220 4.70 16.58 -8.04
C LYS A 220 5.96 17.43 -8.01
N VAL A 221 6.75 17.30 -9.06
CA VAL A 221 8.02 17.98 -9.27
C VAL A 221 7.99 18.68 -10.62
N LEU A 222 8.41 19.93 -10.65
CA LEU A 222 8.71 20.66 -11.87
C LEU A 222 10.17 20.40 -12.25
N LEU A 223 10.40 19.67 -13.32
CA LEU A 223 11.71 19.40 -13.89
C LEU A 223 11.99 20.40 -15.02
N THR A 224 13.08 21.14 -14.89
CA THR A 224 13.62 22.00 -15.95
C THR A 224 14.95 21.43 -16.44
N ILE A 225 15.03 21.15 -17.75
CA ILE A 225 16.25 20.71 -18.42
C ILE A 225 16.94 21.96 -18.97
N ASN A 226 18.07 22.32 -18.38
CA ASN A 226 18.88 23.39 -18.93
C ASN A 226 19.73 22.82 -20.07
N GLU A 227 19.69 23.45 -21.23
CA GLU A 227 20.68 23.19 -22.28
C GLU A 227 22.04 23.67 -21.73
N ASN A 228 23.06 22.81 -21.79
CA ASN A 228 24.43 23.27 -21.55
C ASN A 228 24.72 24.38 -22.57
N ILE A 229 24.87 25.60 -22.08
CA ILE A 229 25.60 26.65 -22.79
C ILE A 229 27.09 26.32 -22.59
N ASP A 230 27.55 25.26 -23.26
CA ASP A 230 28.97 25.04 -23.46
C ASP A 230 29.35 25.77 -24.75
N GLU A 231 29.83 27.02 -24.60
CA GLU A 231 30.70 27.71 -25.58
C GLU A 231 32.11 27.10 -25.57
#